data_AF-A0A351AQG0-F1
#
_entry.id   AF-A0A351AQG0-F1
#
_cell.length_a   1.000
_cell.length_b   1.000
_cell.length_c   1.000
_cell.angle_alpha   90.00
_cell.angle_beta   90.00
_cell.angle_gamma   90.00
#
_symmetry.space_group_name_H-M   'P 1'
#
loop_
_entity.id
_entity.type
_entity.pdbx_description
1 polymer ?
#
loop_
_entity_poly.entity_id
_entity_poly.type
_entity_poly.pdbx_seq_one_letter_code
_entity_poly.pdbx_strand_id
1 'polypeptide(L)'
;MFVNQEDRKLHILCSTEVSKDLESRVTGSVITIQQHAIQSIYNTDPSYTVLKTAWGLENEDEFDGQLSYWKTTSSERRYNDDDWNGLYNTCKEWGVSPKNTSSTFTTGVKWGKFMDYEVDNSKTQLAKDYEYSRYSCMTRNRDNNGDGVIDRDEVRWYLASINQLVGLAIGSGLLSKDAQLYNKSPEDQASSDDQVWQQHVISSTSYTEGRNSNNPTLVWAEECISTSAANESWQYIKKPSIRCVRNLGYIDGNDSETYDIDKKPEDFIVSEKRSDGNWLFTATHLNKNALRYYTSRELTFADERSVENNLYKKFEVCGSDTNLSPTLKFESINTNISNAIASGQPNPYCPEGYRLPSQTELAVMRYYMGDDKPQGTSPTRTFFSFGPLGDHYDSQKQETNKKYGFIMNHRYNMTVNHEDINKVRCVRDIRVN
;
A
#
# COMPACT_ATOMS: atom_id res chain seq x y z
N MET A 1 -3.06 -22.95 1.42
CA MET A 1 -1.93 -21.98 1.39
C MET A 1 -1.72 -21.44 2.81
N PHE A 2 -0.48 -21.13 3.21
CA PHE A 2 -0.17 -20.66 4.58
C PHE A 2 -0.24 -19.12 4.65
N VAL A 3 -1.47 -18.60 4.78
CA VAL A 3 -1.79 -17.16 4.69
C VAL A 3 -2.64 -16.75 5.90
N ASN A 4 -2.27 -15.66 6.58
CA ASN A 4 -2.93 -15.18 7.79
C ASN A 4 -3.12 -16.29 8.85
N GLN A 5 -2.14 -17.17 8.98
CA GLN A 5 -2.11 -18.27 9.95
C GLN A 5 -1.05 -18.00 11.02
N GLU A 6 -1.12 -18.73 12.13
CA GLU A 6 -0.05 -18.70 13.13
C GLU A 6 1.27 -19.25 12.57
N ASP A 7 2.39 -18.68 13.02
CA ASP A 7 3.73 -19.05 12.58
C ASP A 7 4.02 -20.54 12.77
N ARG A 8 4.68 -21.13 11.78
CA ARG A 8 5.16 -22.51 11.87
C ARG A 8 6.50 -22.52 12.58
N LYS A 9 6.61 -23.37 13.59
CA LYS A 9 7.82 -23.53 14.39
C LYS A 9 8.29 -24.98 14.33
N LEU A 10 9.56 -25.16 14.00
CA LEU A 10 10.28 -26.42 14.14
C LEU A 10 11.25 -26.29 15.30
N HIS A 11 11.04 -27.09 16.34
CA HIS A 11 11.94 -27.17 17.49
C HIS A 11 12.87 -28.37 17.32
N ILE A 12 14.17 -28.14 17.48
CA ILE A 12 15.22 -29.16 17.36
C ILE A 12 15.91 -29.30 18.72
N LEU A 13 16.19 -30.56 19.12
CA LEU A 13 16.73 -30.92 20.44
C LEU A 13 15.84 -30.40 21.58
N CYS A 14 14.59 -30.87 21.61
CA CYS A 14 13.58 -30.37 22.55
C CYS A 14 13.29 -31.34 23.71
N SER A 15 13.06 -30.79 24.90
CA SER A 15 12.50 -31.49 26.06
C SER A 15 11.12 -30.93 26.36
N THR A 16 10.09 -31.78 26.25
CA THR A 16 8.70 -31.39 26.50
C THR A 16 8.21 -32.01 27.80
N GLU A 17 7.73 -31.16 28.70
CA GLU A 17 6.98 -31.57 29.88
C GLU A 17 5.49 -31.30 29.67
N VAL A 18 4.66 -32.24 30.10
CA VAL A 18 3.20 -32.13 30.04
C VAL A 18 2.69 -31.93 31.45
N SER A 19 1.75 -31.00 31.62
CA SER A 19 1.10 -30.75 32.92
C SER A 19 0.38 -31.99 33.43
N LYS A 20 0.16 -32.07 34.74
CA LYS A 20 -0.46 -33.25 35.39
C LYS A 20 -1.90 -33.50 34.93
N ASP A 21 -2.61 -32.43 34.58
CA ASP A 21 -3.96 -32.47 34.02
C ASP A 21 -3.98 -32.75 32.50
N LEU A 22 -2.81 -32.84 31.86
CA LEU A 22 -2.59 -33.05 30.42
C LEU A 22 -3.07 -31.92 29.50
N GLU A 23 -3.49 -30.78 30.06
CA GLU A 23 -4.04 -29.65 29.32
C GLU A 23 -2.99 -28.62 28.89
N SER A 24 -1.73 -28.77 29.31
CA SER A 24 -0.66 -27.83 28.99
C SER A 24 0.65 -28.55 28.75
N ARG A 25 1.49 -27.94 27.90
CA ARG A 25 2.82 -28.45 27.57
C ARG A 25 3.82 -27.31 27.57
N VAL A 26 4.99 -27.54 28.14
CA VAL A 26 6.14 -26.64 28.04
C VAL A 26 7.24 -27.38 27.29
N THR A 27 7.72 -26.79 26.21
CA THR A 27 8.81 -27.35 25.40
C THR A 27 10.02 -26.42 25.45
N GLY A 28 11.11 -26.86 26.05
CA GLY A 28 12.42 -26.22 25.92
C GLY A 28 13.10 -26.73 24.65
N SER A 29 13.69 -25.85 23.85
CA SER A 29 14.40 -26.22 22.61
C SER A 29 15.75 -25.51 22.53
N VAL A 30 16.77 -26.18 22.00
CA VAL A 30 18.09 -25.56 21.74
C VAL A 30 18.06 -24.70 20.48
N ILE A 31 17.38 -25.16 19.43
CA ILE A 31 17.23 -24.44 18.16
C ILE A 31 15.74 -24.39 17.80
N THR A 32 15.26 -23.21 17.42
CA THR A 32 13.94 -23.02 16.82
C THR A 32 14.10 -22.41 15.44
N ILE A 33 13.49 -23.03 14.44
CA ILE A 33 13.31 -22.44 13.11
C ILE A 33 11.85 -21.99 13.03
N GLN A 34 11.64 -20.69 12.82
CA GLN A 34 10.32 -20.08 12.71
C GLN A 34 10.11 -19.56 11.29
N GLN A 35 8.92 -19.84 10.75
CA GLN A 35 8.48 -19.31 9.48
C GLN A 35 7.21 -18.50 9.69
N HIS A 36 7.29 -17.21 9.37
CA HIS A 36 6.14 -16.33 9.38
C HIS A 36 5.15 -16.67 8.27
N ALA A 37 3.86 -16.57 8.57
CA ALA A 37 2.83 -16.69 7.54
C ALA A 37 2.88 -15.51 6.56
N ILE A 38 2.51 -15.78 5.31
CA ILE A 38 2.23 -14.72 4.34
C ILE A 38 1.02 -13.96 4.87
N GLN A 39 1.09 -12.63 4.88
CA GLN A 39 -0.05 -11.81 5.27
C GLN A 39 -0.85 -11.39 4.04
N SER A 40 -2.13 -11.11 4.21
CA SER A 40 -2.98 -10.62 3.11
C SER A 40 -4.16 -9.82 3.67
N ILE A 41 -4.52 -8.75 2.97
CA ILE A 41 -5.69 -7.92 3.30
C ILE A 41 -7.02 -8.57 2.86
N TYR A 42 -6.94 -9.61 2.03
CA TYR A 42 -8.11 -10.28 1.47
C TYR A 42 -8.85 -11.08 2.54
N ASN A 43 -10.12 -11.36 2.27
CA ASN A 43 -10.92 -12.25 3.09
C ASN A 43 -10.44 -13.69 2.93
N THR A 44 -9.74 -14.20 3.95
CA THR A 44 -9.20 -15.56 4.00
C THR A 44 -10.12 -16.56 4.72
N ASP A 45 -11.38 -16.19 5.00
CA ASP A 45 -12.37 -17.09 5.59
C ASP A 45 -12.62 -18.27 4.61
N PRO A 46 -12.46 -19.54 5.05
CA PRO A 46 -12.68 -20.71 4.20
C PRO A 46 -14.09 -20.78 3.59
N SER A 47 -15.09 -20.14 4.22
CA SER A 47 -16.46 -20.06 3.70
C SER A 47 -16.60 -19.05 2.55
N TYR A 48 -15.65 -18.12 2.39
CA TYR A 48 -15.66 -17.13 1.32
C TYR A 48 -15.07 -17.70 0.02
N THR A 49 -15.82 -18.59 -0.63
CA THR A 49 -15.35 -19.36 -1.80
C THR A 49 -15.34 -18.58 -3.13
N VAL A 50 -15.80 -17.33 -3.13
CA VAL A 50 -15.88 -16.49 -4.34
C VAL A 50 -14.50 -16.01 -4.76
N LEU A 51 -13.60 -15.72 -3.81
CA LEU A 51 -12.20 -15.39 -4.07
C LEU A 51 -11.44 -16.61 -4.60
N LYS A 52 -10.83 -16.49 -5.78
CA LYS A 52 -10.00 -17.54 -6.41
C LYS A 52 -8.53 -17.20 -6.40
N THR A 53 -8.20 -15.93 -6.56
CA THR A 53 -6.83 -15.43 -6.64
C THR A 53 -6.67 -14.17 -5.81
N ALA A 54 -5.50 -13.97 -5.21
CA ALA A 54 -5.20 -12.81 -4.39
C ALA A 54 -3.71 -12.49 -4.49
N TRP A 55 -3.26 -11.51 -3.71
CA TRP A 55 -1.85 -11.34 -3.40
C TRP A 55 -1.63 -11.27 -1.88
N GLY A 56 -0.41 -11.58 -1.46
CA GLY A 56 0.01 -11.48 -0.07
C GLY A 56 1.40 -10.88 0.04
N LEU A 57 1.75 -10.41 1.24
CA LEU A 57 3.00 -9.74 1.55
C LEU A 57 3.86 -10.56 2.52
N GLU A 58 5.16 -10.31 2.48
CA GLU A 58 6.09 -10.76 3.49
C GLU A 58 5.85 -10.00 4.81
N ASN A 59 6.35 -10.55 5.93
CA ASN A 59 6.15 -9.94 7.25
C ASN A 59 7.06 -8.72 7.47
N GLU A 60 8.30 -8.78 7.01
CA GLU A 60 9.31 -7.76 7.30
C GLU A 60 10.17 -7.44 6.06
N ASP A 61 10.57 -6.18 5.93
CA ASP A 61 11.61 -5.76 5.00
C ASP A 61 13.00 -5.99 5.62
N GLU A 62 13.60 -7.16 5.32
CA GLU A 62 14.92 -7.56 5.85
C GLU A 62 16.06 -6.54 5.60
N PHE A 63 15.89 -5.60 4.65
CA PHE A 63 16.92 -4.62 4.30
C PHE A 63 16.45 -3.17 4.50
N ASP A 64 15.45 -2.96 5.36
CA ASP A 64 14.92 -1.63 5.65
C ASP A 64 16.04 -0.67 6.10
N GLY A 65 16.06 0.53 5.51
CA GLY A 65 17.06 1.54 5.80
C GLY A 65 18.51 1.16 5.46
N GLN A 66 18.74 0.09 4.68
CA GLN A 66 20.09 -0.34 4.28
C GLN A 66 20.43 0.02 2.83
N LEU A 67 19.48 -0.18 1.92
CA LEU A 67 19.70 -0.09 0.47
C LEU A 67 19.15 1.20 -0.13
N SER A 68 19.93 1.82 -1.02
CA SER A 68 19.40 2.85 -1.91
C SER A 68 18.57 2.25 -3.04
N TYR A 69 17.66 3.03 -3.62
CA TYR A 69 16.85 2.54 -4.74
C TYR A 69 17.67 2.26 -6.01
N TRP A 70 18.68 3.10 -6.30
CA TRP A 70 19.45 3.00 -7.54
C TRP A 70 20.79 3.76 -7.52
N LYS A 71 21.71 3.41 -8.44
CA LYS A 71 23.09 3.95 -8.56
C LYS A 71 23.27 5.14 -9.51
N THR A 72 22.48 5.27 -10.57
CA THR A 72 22.79 6.16 -11.71
C THR A 72 21.62 6.98 -12.26
N THR A 73 21.87 8.21 -12.69
CA THR A 73 20.89 9.13 -13.31
C THR A 73 20.55 8.77 -14.77
N SER A 74 20.30 7.50 -15.11
CA SER A 74 19.84 7.18 -16.47
C SER A 74 18.36 7.56 -16.67
N SER A 75 18.00 7.99 -17.88
CA SER A 75 16.62 8.33 -18.26
C SER A 75 15.89 7.15 -18.90
N GLU A 76 16.32 5.92 -18.61
CA GLU A 76 15.86 4.74 -19.34
C GLU A 76 14.43 4.35 -18.93
N ARG A 77 13.55 4.31 -19.93
CA ARG A 77 12.17 3.84 -19.78
C ARG A 77 12.11 2.32 -19.89
N ARG A 78 11.76 1.62 -18.80
CA ARG A 78 11.57 0.16 -18.76
C ARG A 78 10.11 -0.28 -18.88
N TYR A 79 9.15 0.66 -18.90
CA TYR A 79 7.71 0.37 -19.03
C TYR A 79 7.12 -0.42 -17.85
N ASN A 80 7.59 -0.12 -16.65
CA ASN A 80 7.05 -0.57 -15.37
C ASN A 80 5.94 0.39 -14.89
N ASP A 81 4.93 0.63 -15.72
CA ASP A 81 3.87 1.64 -15.50
C ASP A 81 2.48 1.02 -15.24
N ASP A 82 2.40 -0.24 -14.79
CA ASP A 82 1.14 -0.85 -14.37
C ASP A 82 0.86 -0.54 -12.89
N ASP A 83 -0.20 0.21 -12.60
CA ASP A 83 -0.54 0.60 -11.23
C ASP A 83 -0.94 -0.61 -10.35
N TRP A 84 -1.33 -1.73 -10.96
CA TRP A 84 -1.93 -2.90 -10.30
C TRP A 84 -1.04 -4.13 -10.28
N ASN A 85 -0.03 -4.20 -11.14
CA ASN A 85 0.74 -5.42 -11.36
C ASN A 85 2.22 -5.26 -10.99
N GLY A 86 2.51 -5.52 -9.71
CA GLY A 86 3.88 -5.46 -9.20
C GLY A 86 4.81 -6.49 -9.84
N LEU A 87 4.29 -7.65 -10.27
CA LEU A 87 5.09 -8.70 -10.90
C LEU A 87 5.57 -8.24 -12.27
N TYR A 88 4.64 -7.77 -13.11
CA TYR A 88 4.95 -7.20 -14.42
C TYR A 88 6.00 -6.11 -14.30
N ASN A 89 5.77 -5.12 -13.43
CA ASN A 89 6.68 -4.01 -13.20
C ASN A 89 8.06 -4.48 -12.73
N THR A 90 8.10 -5.39 -11.76
CA THR A 90 9.35 -5.91 -11.20
C THR A 90 10.15 -6.70 -12.24
N CYS A 91 9.50 -7.50 -13.08
CA CYS A 91 10.16 -8.21 -14.16
C CYS A 91 10.82 -7.25 -15.18
N LYS A 92 10.18 -6.10 -15.46
CA LYS A 92 10.77 -5.02 -16.27
C LYS A 92 11.97 -4.39 -15.58
N GLU A 93 11.84 -4.09 -14.28
CA GLU A 93 12.93 -3.53 -13.49
C GLU A 93 14.13 -4.50 -13.42
N TRP A 94 13.89 -5.79 -13.36
CA TRP A 94 14.93 -6.81 -13.27
C TRP A 94 15.56 -7.16 -14.62
N GLY A 95 14.97 -6.71 -15.73
CA GLY A 95 15.42 -7.08 -17.06
C GLY A 95 15.18 -8.56 -17.39
N VAL A 96 14.26 -9.21 -16.66
CA VAL A 96 13.68 -10.53 -17.00
C VAL A 96 12.40 -10.37 -17.83
N SER A 97 12.17 -9.17 -18.36
CA SER A 97 11.21 -8.86 -19.42
C SER A 97 11.79 -7.72 -20.28
N PRO A 98 11.50 -7.66 -21.60
CA PRO A 98 12.02 -6.62 -22.48
C PRO A 98 11.60 -5.20 -22.08
N LYS A 99 12.44 -4.19 -22.37
CA LYS A 99 12.18 -2.76 -22.09
C LYS A 99 11.24 -2.12 -23.13
N ASN A 100 10.06 -2.69 -23.29
CA ASN A 100 8.97 -2.22 -24.15
C ASN A 100 7.63 -2.63 -23.53
N THR A 101 6.53 -2.53 -24.27
CA THR A 101 5.19 -2.91 -23.78
C THR A 101 4.89 -4.42 -23.80
N SER A 102 5.87 -5.28 -24.12
CA SER A 102 5.69 -6.74 -24.19
C SER A 102 5.54 -7.36 -22.81
N SER A 103 4.58 -8.25 -22.58
CA SER A 103 4.47 -9.02 -21.33
C SER A 103 5.25 -10.34 -21.35
N THR A 104 6.15 -10.53 -22.31
CA THR A 104 6.97 -11.75 -22.39
C THR A 104 8.04 -11.80 -21.31
N PHE A 105 8.25 -12.99 -20.74
CA PHE A 105 9.38 -13.28 -19.87
C PHE A 105 10.65 -13.56 -20.70
N THR A 106 11.78 -12.98 -20.31
CA THR A 106 13.07 -13.18 -20.97
C THR A 106 13.75 -14.42 -20.42
N THR A 107 14.00 -15.43 -21.26
CA THR A 107 14.69 -16.65 -20.86
C THR A 107 16.22 -16.50 -20.88
N GLY A 108 16.92 -17.39 -20.17
CA GLY A 108 18.39 -17.46 -20.18
C GLY A 108 19.10 -16.41 -19.32
N VAL A 109 18.36 -15.59 -18.57
CA VAL A 109 18.94 -14.68 -17.57
C VAL A 109 19.44 -15.51 -16.39
N LYS A 110 20.69 -15.29 -15.96
CA LYS A 110 21.34 -16.12 -14.92
C LYS A 110 21.17 -15.55 -13.52
N TRP A 111 20.94 -16.41 -12.52
CA TRP A 111 20.88 -16.04 -11.10
C TRP A 111 22.17 -15.35 -10.62
N GLY A 112 23.33 -15.88 -10.99
CA GLY A 112 24.65 -15.33 -10.63
C GLY A 112 24.95 -13.94 -11.22
N LYS A 113 24.07 -13.39 -12.07
CA LYS A 113 24.12 -11.98 -12.47
C LYS A 113 23.73 -11.06 -11.31
N PHE A 114 22.73 -11.45 -10.53
CA PHE A 114 22.11 -10.62 -9.50
C PHE A 114 22.45 -11.05 -8.08
N MET A 115 22.76 -12.33 -7.89
CA MET A 115 22.96 -12.93 -6.58
C MET A 115 24.43 -13.25 -6.32
N ASP A 116 24.88 -13.01 -5.10
CA ASP A 116 26.14 -13.46 -4.54
C ASP A 116 25.84 -14.35 -3.31
N TYR A 117 26.11 -15.64 -3.45
CA TYR A 117 25.81 -16.64 -2.42
C TYR A 117 26.98 -16.88 -1.46
N GLU A 118 28.16 -16.28 -1.72
CA GLU A 118 29.37 -16.44 -0.92
C GLU A 118 29.59 -15.24 0.02
N VAL A 119 28.50 -14.73 0.61
CA VAL A 119 28.52 -13.59 1.54
C VAL A 119 28.07 -13.98 2.94
N ASP A 120 28.52 -13.22 3.93
CA ASP A 120 28.04 -13.35 5.31
C ASP A 120 26.52 -13.15 5.37
N ASN A 121 25.83 -13.92 6.22
CA ASN A 121 24.37 -13.78 6.43
C ASN A 121 23.94 -12.38 6.90
N SER A 122 24.86 -11.55 7.39
CA SER A 122 24.59 -10.16 7.78
C SER A 122 24.59 -9.17 6.61
N LYS A 123 24.88 -9.63 5.39
CA LYS A 123 24.89 -8.83 4.17
C LYS A 123 23.80 -9.31 3.23
N THR A 124 23.39 -8.41 2.33
CA THR A 124 22.46 -8.78 1.27
C THR A 124 23.12 -9.80 0.35
N GLN A 125 22.37 -10.82 -0.08
CA GLN A 125 22.83 -11.80 -1.08
C GLN A 125 22.82 -11.23 -2.50
N LEU A 126 22.73 -9.91 -2.66
CA LEU A 126 22.77 -9.26 -3.97
C LEU A 126 24.22 -9.05 -4.37
N ALA A 127 24.52 -9.32 -5.64
CA ALA A 127 25.79 -8.97 -6.24
C ALA A 127 26.01 -7.45 -6.16
N LYS A 128 27.27 -7.03 -6.01
CA LYS A 128 27.68 -5.63 -5.78
C LYS A 128 27.07 -4.59 -6.72
N ASP A 129 26.85 -4.93 -7.98
CA ASP A 129 26.26 -4.00 -8.97
C ASP A 129 24.72 -3.99 -8.96
N TYR A 130 24.10 -4.83 -8.12
CA TYR A 130 22.66 -5.01 -7.96
C TYR A 130 22.19 -4.82 -6.51
N GLU A 131 23.07 -4.39 -5.60
CA GLU A 131 22.77 -4.09 -4.19
C GLU A 131 21.92 -2.80 -4.06
N TYR A 132 20.67 -2.88 -4.52
CA TYR A 132 19.68 -1.80 -4.50
C TYR A 132 18.31 -2.34 -4.11
N SER A 133 17.49 -1.51 -3.46
CA SER A 133 16.16 -1.93 -2.97
C SER A 133 15.23 -2.35 -4.10
N ARG A 134 15.42 -1.88 -5.35
CA ARG A 134 14.69 -2.39 -6.52
C ARG A 134 14.89 -3.89 -6.78
N TYR A 135 15.98 -4.48 -6.30
CA TYR A 135 16.34 -5.90 -6.50
C TYR A 135 16.17 -6.72 -5.22
N SER A 136 15.82 -6.10 -4.08
CA SER A 136 15.78 -6.79 -2.79
C SER A 136 14.87 -8.02 -2.79
N CYS A 137 13.72 -7.97 -3.45
CA CYS A 137 12.82 -9.12 -3.53
C CYS A 137 13.41 -10.32 -4.28
N MET A 138 14.51 -10.17 -5.06
CA MET A 138 15.22 -11.32 -5.65
C MET A 138 15.73 -12.27 -4.56
N THR A 139 16.13 -11.73 -3.40
CA THR A 139 16.63 -12.53 -2.27
C THR A 139 15.57 -13.44 -1.65
N ARG A 140 14.28 -13.30 -2.00
CA ARG A 140 13.17 -14.17 -1.57
C ARG A 140 12.85 -15.27 -2.58
N ASN A 141 13.46 -15.23 -3.75
CA ASN A 141 13.26 -16.20 -4.84
C ASN A 141 14.46 -17.15 -4.91
N ARG A 142 14.26 -18.35 -5.47
CA ARG A 142 15.28 -19.40 -5.51
C ARG A 142 15.28 -20.10 -6.85
N ASP A 143 16.48 -20.50 -7.28
CA ASP A 143 16.71 -21.48 -8.32
C ASP A 143 16.18 -22.84 -7.83
N ASN A 144 14.96 -23.18 -8.22
CA ASN A 144 14.25 -24.35 -7.73
C ASN A 144 14.72 -25.63 -8.45
N ASN A 145 15.25 -25.51 -9.66
CA ASN A 145 15.67 -26.63 -10.49
C ASN A 145 17.21 -26.82 -10.53
N GLY A 146 17.98 -25.83 -10.07
CA GLY A 146 19.44 -25.85 -9.94
C GLY A 146 20.20 -25.60 -11.24
N ASP A 147 19.58 -25.05 -12.29
CA ASP A 147 20.20 -24.83 -13.60
C ASP A 147 20.89 -23.45 -13.75
N GLY A 148 20.78 -22.62 -12.71
CA GLY A 148 21.33 -21.27 -12.63
C GLY A 148 20.63 -20.24 -13.51
N VAL A 149 19.54 -20.58 -14.19
CA VAL A 149 18.68 -19.70 -14.99
C VAL A 149 17.51 -19.24 -14.14
N ILE A 150 17.10 -17.98 -14.30
CA ILE A 150 15.86 -17.49 -13.72
C ILE A 150 14.72 -17.92 -14.63
N ASP A 151 13.88 -18.82 -14.14
CA ASP A 151 12.65 -19.19 -14.81
C ASP A 151 11.45 -18.37 -14.30
N ARG A 152 10.37 -18.35 -15.10
CA ARG A 152 9.19 -17.54 -14.79
C ARG A 152 8.58 -17.92 -13.45
N ASP A 153 8.40 -19.21 -13.17
CA ASP A 153 7.78 -19.74 -11.96
C ASP A 153 8.68 -19.67 -10.71
N GLU A 154 9.93 -19.23 -10.88
CA GLU A 154 10.86 -18.92 -9.79
C GLU A 154 10.73 -17.47 -9.30
N VAL A 155 10.21 -16.57 -10.14
CA VAL A 155 9.89 -15.19 -9.76
C VAL A 155 8.52 -15.15 -9.08
N ARG A 156 8.52 -15.41 -7.77
CA ARG A 156 7.32 -15.50 -6.93
C ARG A 156 7.12 -14.24 -6.11
N TRP A 157 8.19 -13.74 -5.51
CA TRP A 157 8.21 -12.51 -4.72
C TRP A 157 8.71 -11.34 -5.55
N TYR A 158 7.98 -10.24 -5.53
CA TYR A 158 8.25 -9.06 -6.33
C TYR A 158 7.86 -7.79 -5.59
N LEU A 159 8.35 -6.64 -6.05
CA LEU A 159 8.02 -5.35 -5.44
C LEU A 159 6.56 -4.99 -5.68
N ALA A 160 5.87 -4.59 -4.63
CA ALA A 160 4.48 -4.14 -4.71
C ALA A 160 4.34 -2.97 -5.69
N SER A 161 3.31 -3.04 -6.54
CA SER A 161 2.85 -1.88 -7.32
C SER A 161 2.21 -0.84 -6.41
N ILE A 162 2.01 0.37 -6.93
CA ILE A 162 1.39 1.45 -6.14
C ILE A 162 0.03 1.05 -5.58
N ASN A 163 -0.84 0.37 -6.34
CA ASN A 163 -2.17 -0.01 -5.82
C ASN A 163 -2.13 -1.20 -4.86
N GLN A 164 -1.09 -2.03 -4.93
CA GLN A 164 -0.84 -3.00 -3.87
C GLN A 164 -0.43 -2.30 -2.57
N LEU A 165 0.42 -1.26 -2.62
CA LEU A 165 0.74 -0.44 -1.44
C LEU A 165 -0.49 0.30 -0.90
N VAL A 166 -1.32 0.89 -1.77
CA VAL A 166 -2.60 1.50 -1.36
C VAL A 166 -3.51 0.47 -0.68
N GLY A 167 -3.55 -0.75 -1.20
CA GLY A 167 -4.24 -1.86 -0.54
C GLY A 167 -3.69 -2.17 0.85
N LEU A 168 -2.37 -2.19 1.03
CA LEU A 168 -1.74 -2.38 2.34
C LEU A 168 -2.12 -1.27 3.34
N ALA A 169 -2.22 -0.03 2.89
CA ALA A 169 -2.66 1.07 3.73
C ALA A 169 -4.14 0.95 4.14
N ILE A 170 -5.03 0.64 3.18
CA ILE A 170 -6.46 0.41 3.43
C ILE A 170 -6.68 -0.76 4.39
N GLY A 171 -5.90 -1.83 4.25
CA GLY A 171 -5.97 -3.03 5.09
C GLY A 171 -5.03 -3.02 6.30
N SER A 172 -4.40 -1.89 6.63
CA SER A 172 -3.30 -1.83 7.61
C SER A 172 -3.66 -2.40 8.98
N GLY A 173 -4.90 -2.23 9.43
CA GLY A 173 -5.39 -2.78 10.69
C GLY A 173 -5.46 -4.32 10.76
N LEU A 174 -5.28 -5.02 9.65
CA LEU A 174 -5.20 -6.49 9.58
C LEU A 174 -3.78 -7.02 9.66
N LEU A 175 -2.79 -6.16 9.40
CA LEU A 175 -1.40 -6.54 9.22
C LEU A 175 -0.65 -6.46 10.55
N SER A 176 0.38 -7.30 10.73
CA SER A 176 1.33 -7.12 11.81
C SER A 176 1.99 -5.75 11.70
N LYS A 177 2.50 -5.22 12.82
CA LYS A 177 3.18 -3.92 12.82
C LYS A 177 4.31 -3.87 11.80
N ASP A 178 5.11 -4.93 11.70
CA ASP A 178 6.27 -5.01 10.80
C ASP A 178 5.86 -4.97 9.32
N ALA A 179 4.70 -5.53 9.00
CA ALA A 179 4.17 -5.63 7.64
C ALA A 179 3.46 -4.35 7.17
N GLN A 180 2.95 -3.54 8.10
CA GLN A 180 2.33 -2.23 7.79
C GLN A 180 3.33 -1.31 7.08
N LEU A 181 2.87 -0.43 6.19
CA LEU A 181 3.75 0.53 5.51
C LEU A 181 4.51 1.42 6.50
N TYR A 182 3.83 1.86 7.56
CA TYR A 182 4.41 2.65 8.64
C TYR A 182 4.60 1.79 9.88
N ASN A 183 5.78 1.22 10.04
CA ASN A 183 6.08 0.25 11.09
C ASN A 183 6.92 0.82 12.26
N LYS A 184 7.18 2.14 12.27
CA LYS A 184 7.90 2.85 13.35
C LYS A 184 7.33 2.60 14.74
N SER A 185 8.22 2.41 15.72
CA SER A 185 7.87 2.26 17.13
C SER A 185 7.26 3.56 17.70
N PRO A 186 6.50 3.51 18.80
CA PRO A 186 6.04 4.74 19.48
C PRO A 186 7.19 5.71 19.82
N GLU A 187 8.35 5.17 20.19
CA GLU A 187 9.56 5.93 20.49
C GLU A 187 10.10 6.64 19.24
N ASP A 188 10.20 5.94 18.11
CA ASP A 188 10.62 6.52 16.84
C ASP A 188 9.63 7.59 16.38
N GLN A 189 8.32 7.32 16.50
CA GLN A 189 7.26 8.27 16.16
C GLN A 189 7.33 9.56 16.98
N ALA A 190 7.83 9.50 18.22
CA ALA A 190 8.00 10.68 19.08
C ALA A 190 9.27 11.49 18.76
N SER A 191 10.20 10.95 17.97
CA SER A 191 11.43 11.65 17.60
C SER A 191 11.14 12.88 16.73
N SER A 192 11.88 13.97 16.98
CA SER A 192 11.89 15.16 16.12
C SER A 192 12.88 15.05 14.94
N ASP A 193 13.71 14.00 14.91
CA ASP A 193 14.61 13.70 13.80
C ASP A 193 13.86 13.02 12.65
N ASP A 194 13.80 13.69 11.50
CA ASP A 194 13.09 13.23 10.30
C ASP A 194 13.58 11.86 9.79
N GLN A 195 14.86 11.53 9.97
CA GLN A 195 15.43 10.25 9.57
C GLN A 195 14.94 9.08 10.45
N VAL A 196 14.44 9.39 11.65
CA VAL A 196 13.97 8.40 12.62
C VAL A 196 12.49 8.15 12.46
N TRP A 197 11.66 9.20 12.48
CA TRP A 197 10.20 9.07 12.53
C TRP A 197 9.54 8.93 11.16
N GLN A 198 10.15 9.42 10.07
CA GLN A 198 9.57 9.28 8.73
C GLN A 198 9.88 7.91 8.14
N GLN A 199 9.00 7.43 7.25
CA GLN A 199 9.23 6.18 6.54
C GLN A 199 8.64 6.26 5.15
N HIS A 200 9.48 5.98 4.16
CA HIS A 200 9.12 6.09 2.77
C HIS A 200 9.20 4.72 2.11
N VAL A 201 8.12 4.31 1.45
CA VAL A 201 8.02 3.00 0.79
C VAL A 201 7.96 3.21 -0.71
N ILE A 202 8.91 2.64 -1.44
CA ILE A 202 8.90 2.68 -2.91
C ILE A 202 8.01 1.59 -3.49
N SER A 203 7.33 1.91 -4.60
CA SER A 203 6.63 0.91 -5.42
C SER A 203 7.48 0.46 -6.60
N SER A 204 7.07 -0.63 -7.24
CA SER A 204 7.58 -1.04 -8.55
C SER A 204 7.05 -0.17 -9.70
N THR A 205 6.04 0.66 -9.45
CA THR A 205 5.38 1.49 -10.46
C THR A 205 6.16 2.78 -10.72
N SER A 206 6.48 3.06 -11.98
CA SER A 206 7.15 4.32 -12.37
C SER A 206 6.22 5.53 -12.18
N TYR A 207 6.76 6.65 -11.70
CA TYR A 207 5.99 7.86 -11.47
C TYR A 207 5.52 8.52 -12.78
N THR A 208 4.30 9.06 -12.76
CA THR A 208 3.55 9.55 -13.92
C THR A 208 4.25 10.68 -14.69
N GLU A 209 4.92 11.60 -13.98
CA GLU A 209 5.69 12.67 -14.61
C GLU A 209 7.07 12.13 -15.04
N GLY A 210 7.26 12.00 -16.36
CA GLY A 210 8.54 11.60 -16.96
C GLY A 210 8.71 10.10 -17.22
N ARG A 211 7.85 9.22 -16.68
CA ARG A 211 7.84 7.74 -16.86
C ARG A 211 9.25 7.14 -17.01
N ASN A 212 10.13 7.57 -16.11
CA ASN A 212 11.49 7.08 -16.00
C ASN A 212 11.49 6.00 -14.91
N SER A 213 11.95 4.81 -15.24
CA SER A 213 12.01 3.68 -14.31
C SER A 213 12.89 3.92 -13.09
N ASN A 214 13.78 4.91 -13.18
CA ASN A 214 14.59 5.32 -12.04
C ASN A 214 13.83 6.22 -11.06
N ASN A 215 12.63 6.68 -11.39
CA ASN A 215 11.78 7.51 -10.54
C ASN A 215 10.47 6.78 -10.18
N PRO A 216 10.50 5.82 -9.24
CA PRO A 216 9.31 5.10 -8.82
C PRO A 216 8.35 6.04 -8.09
N THR A 217 7.06 5.68 -8.10
CA THR A 217 6.08 6.26 -7.20
C THR A 217 6.41 5.81 -5.79
N LEU A 218 6.53 6.78 -4.89
CA LEU A 218 6.86 6.61 -3.49
C LEU A 218 5.64 6.94 -2.64
N VAL A 219 5.41 6.14 -1.59
CA VAL A 219 4.43 6.38 -0.54
C VAL A 219 5.14 6.97 0.68
N TRP A 220 4.64 8.10 1.17
CA TRP A 220 5.02 8.67 2.46
C TRP A 220 4.20 7.93 3.52
N ALA A 221 4.77 6.87 4.09
CA ALA A 221 4.00 5.93 4.91
C ALA A 221 3.55 6.56 6.23
N GLU A 222 4.33 7.51 6.78
CA GLU A 222 3.89 8.29 7.93
C GLU A 222 2.65 9.15 7.63
N GLU A 223 2.42 9.49 6.36
CA GLU A 223 1.21 10.13 5.85
C GLU A 223 0.20 9.11 5.28
N CYS A 224 0.34 7.83 5.62
CA CYS A 224 -0.49 6.69 5.19
C CYS A 224 -0.46 6.41 3.68
N ILE A 225 -1.04 7.27 2.83
CA ILE A 225 -1.16 7.08 1.37
C ILE A 225 -0.81 8.31 0.55
N SER A 226 -0.11 9.28 1.12
CA SER A 226 0.45 10.37 0.31
C SER A 226 1.51 9.85 -0.66
N THR A 227 1.57 10.42 -1.86
CA THR A 227 2.45 9.93 -2.93
C THR A 227 3.27 11.03 -3.58
N SER A 228 4.51 10.71 -3.95
CA SER A 228 5.37 11.58 -4.76
C SER A 228 6.28 10.77 -5.69
N ALA A 229 7.07 11.48 -6.50
CA ALA A 229 8.24 10.90 -7.15
C ALA A 229 9.35 10.65 -6.10
N ALA A 230 10.06 9.53 -6.23
CA ALA A 230 11.18 9.22 -5.34
C ALA A 230 12.45 10.06 -5.59
N ASN A 231 12.66 10.51 -6.84
CA ASN A 231 13.85 11.29 -7.24
C ASN A 231 13.61 12.80 -7.30
N GLU A 232 12.58 13.32 -6.61
CA GLU A 232 12.56 14.76 -6.37
C GLU A 232 13.84 15.15 -5.62
N SER A 233 14.41 16.34 -5.91
CA SER A 233 15.74 16.83 -5.48
C SER A 233 16.02 16.86 -3.97
N TRP A 234 15.14 16.27 -3.17
CA TRP A 234 15.19 16.06 -1.74
C TRP A 234 16.29 15.03 -1.42
N GLN A 235 17.42 15.50 -0.88
CA GLN A 235 18.57 14.69 -0.48
C GLN A 235 18.27 13.66 0.65
N TYR A 236 17.00 13.53 1.04
CA TYR A 236 16.52 12.84 2.24
C TYR A 236 16.11 11.38 1.98
N ILE A 237 15.69 11.02 0.76
CA ILE A 237 15.22 9.65 0.45
C ILE A 237 16.39 8.79 -0.07
N LYS A 238 17.36 8.50 0.81
CA LYS A 238 18.54 7.71 0.40
C LYS A 238 18.35 6.21 0.53
N LYS A 239 17.47 5.76 1.44
CA LYS A 239 17.29 4.34 1.78
C LYS A 239 15.83 4.00 2.07
N PRO A 240 14.96 4.00 1.04
CA PRO A 240 13.55 3.73 1.22
C PRO A 240 13.30 2.26 1.57
N SER A 241 12.24 2.01 2.34
CA SER A 241 11.73 0.66 2.57
C SER A 241 11.02 0.12 1.32
N ILE A 242 10.83 -1.19 1.28
CA ILE A 242 10.08 -1.89 0.23
C ILE A 242 9.04 -2.83 0.84
N ARG A 243 8.10 -3.31 0.03
CA ARG A 243 7.27 -4.46 0.39
C ARG A 243 7.33 -5.48 -0.73
N CYS A 244 7.85 -6.68 -0.42
CA CYS A 244 7.74 -7.80 -1.33
C CYS A 244 6.37 -8.46 -1.16
N VAL A 245 5.71 -8.64 -2.29
CA VAL A 245 4.43 -9.32 -2.40
C VAL A 245 4.53 -10.48 -3.37
N ARG A 246 3.57 -11.39 -3.30
CA ARG A 246 3.41 -12.49 -4.25
C ARG A 246 1.96 -12.75 -4.55
N ASN A 247 1.70 -13.27 -5.74
CA ASN A 247 0.39 -13.78 -6.11
C ASN A 247 0.07 -15.07 -5.34
N LEU A 248 -1.22 -15.27 -5.08
CA LEU A 248 -1.79 -16.38 -4.34
C LEU A 248 -2.97 -16.96 -5.14
N GLY A 249 -3.16 -18.27 -5.05
CA GLY A 249 -4.26 -18.98 -5.73
C GLY A 249 -3.96 -19.33 -7.20
N TYR A 250 -4.99 -19.81 -7.88
CA TYR A 250 -4.90 -20.41 -9.22
C TYR A 250 -5.20 -19.40 -10.31
N ILE A 251 -4.20 -18.60 -10.65
CA ILE A 251 -4.33 -17.62 -11.74
C ILE A 251 -4.50 -18.36 -13.07
N ASP A 252 -5.50 -17.93 -13.85
CA ASP A 252 -5.94 -18.57 -15.09
C ASP A 252 -6.32 -20.07 -14.96
N GLY A 253 -6.70 -20.50 -13.75
CA GLY A 253 -7.07 -21.89 -13.49
C GLY A 253 -5.90 -22.87 -13.50
N ASN A 254 -4.65 -22.36 -13.41
CA ASN A 254 -3.46 -23.17 -13.31
C ASN A 254 -3.00 -23.29 -11.85
N ASP A 255 -2.73 -24.52 -11.41
CA ASP A 255 -2.21 -24.82 -10.07
C ASP A 255 -0.72 -24.45 -9.91
N SER A 256 0.00 -24.22 -11.02
CA SER A 256 1.40 -23.76 -11.03
C SER A 256 1.54 -22.26 -11.30
N GLU A 257 2.56 -21.63 -10.72
CA GLU A 257 2.88 -20.19 -10.89
C GLU A 257 3.53 -19.84 -12.26
N THR A 258 3.18 -20.57 -13.31
CA THR A 258 3.78 -20.50 -14.66
C THR A 258 3.03 -19.55 -15.61
N TYR A 259 2.04 -18.81 -15.12
CA TYR A 259 1.25 -17.86 -15.93
C TYR A 259 2.08 -16.62 -16.34
N ASP A 260 1.65 -15.98 -17.43
CA ASP A 260 2.27 -14.77 -17.98
C ASP A 260 2.32 -13.63 -16.95
N ILE A 261 3.36 -12.80 -17.01
CA ILE A 261 3.58 -11.74 -16.00
C ILE A 261 2.53 -10.63 -16.02
N ASP A 262 1.75 -10.48 -17.11
CA ASP A 262 0.67 -9.48 -17.21
C ASP A 262 -0.63 -9.92 -16.51
N LYS A 263 -0.74 -11.19 -16.10
CA LYS A 263 -1.88 -11.68 -15.35
C LYS A 263 -1.88 -11.13 -13.94
N LYS A 264 -3.06 -10.62 -13.55
CA LYS A 264 -3.31 -9.99 -12.25
C LYS A 264 -4.20 -10.92 -11.42
N PRO A 265 -3.97 -11.01 -10.10
CA PRO A 265 -4.96 -11.61 -9.21
C PRO A 265 -6.24 -10.75 -9.18
N GLU A 266 -7.32 -11.31 -8.68
CA GLU A 266 -8.56 -10.57 -8.41
C GLU A 266 -8.29 -9.40 -7.46
N ASP A 267 -8.93 -8.28 -7.74
CA ASP A 267 -8.81 -7.07 -6.94
C ASP A 267 -9.66 -7.15 -5.66
N PHE A 268 -9.28 -6.41 -4.62
CA PHE A 268 -10.03 -6.35 -3.36
C PHE A 268 -11.25 -5.42 -3.43
N ILE A 269 -11.32 -4.55 -4.44
CA ILE A 269 -12.45 -3.64 -4.74
C ILE A 269 -12.97 -3.87 -6.17
N VAL A 270 -14.28 -3.82 -6.33
CA VAL A 270 -14.94 -3.72 -7.64
C VAL A 270 -15.50 -2.31 -7.79
N SER A 271 -15.22 -1.68 -8.93
CA SER A 271 -15.75 -0.38 -9.31
C SER A 271 -16.70 -0.49 -10.51
N GLU A 272 -17.76 0.32 -10.51
CA GLU A 272 -18.76 0.37 -11.57
C GLU A 272 -19.18 1.84 -11.81
N LYS A 273 -19.01 2.33 -13.05
CA LYS A 273 -19.60 3.61 -13.47
C LYS A 273 -21.04 3.38 -13.91
N ARG A 274 -21.98 4.02 -13.23
CA ARG A 274 -23.41 3.94 -13.54
C ARG A 274 -23.80 4.90 -14.66
N SER A 275 -24.98 4.65 -15.25
CA SER A 275 -25.52 5.46 -16.35
C SER A 275 -25.83 6.91 -15.97
N ASP A 276 -26.03 7.19 -14.68
CA ASP A 276 -26.24 8.53 -14.13
C ASP A 276 -24.91 9.30 -13.89
N GLY A 277 -23.77 8.69 -14.22
CA GLY A 277 -22.43 9.24 -14.03
C GLY A 277 -21.84 8.99 -12.65
N ASN A 278 -22.62 8.48 -11.68
CA ASN A 278 -22.12 8.11 -10.36
C ASN A 278 -21.23 6.87 -10.45
N TRP A 279 -20.29 6.74 -9.52
CA TRP A 279 -19.45 5.55 -9.39
C TRP A 279 -19.84 4.76 -8.15
N LEU A 280 -19.94 3.45 -8.29
CA LEU A 280 -20.19 2.52 -7.18
C LEU A 280 -18.91 1.73 -6.90
N PHE A 281 -18.51 1.71 -5.64
CA PHE A 281 -17.38 0.93 -5.15
C PHE A 281 -17.87 -0.11 -4.16
N THR A 282 -17.44 -1.34 -4.34
CA THR A 282 -17.73 -2.45 -3.43
C THR A 282 -16.41 -3.08 -3.01
N ALA A 283 -16.11 -3.10 -1.71
CA ALA A 283 -14.95 -3.80 -1.15
C ALA A 283 -15.21 -5.31 -1.16
N THR A 284 -15.25 -5.92 -2.35
CA THR A 284 -15.75 -7.27 -2.60
C THR A 284 -14.93 -8.30 -1.84
N HIS A 285 -13.61 -8.33 -2.04
CA HIS A 285 -12.74 -9.37 -1.50
C HIS A 285 -11.87 -8.91 -0.32
N LEU A 286 -11.94 -7.64 0.07
CA LEU A 286 -11.28 -7.15 1.29
C LEU A 286 -11.86 -7.85 2.54
N ASN A 287 -11.01 -8.19 3.51
CA ASN A 287 -11.45 -8.74 4.77
C ASN A 287 -12.35 -7.74 5.51
N LYS A 288 -13.51 -8.21 6.00
CA LYS A 288 -14.51 -7.36 6.66
C LYS A 288 -13.98 -6.62 7.91
N ASN A 289 -12.94 -7.14 8.54
CA ASN A 289 -12.34 -6.53 9.74
C ASN A 289 -11.55 -5.24 9.42
N ALA A 290 -11.20 -5.00 8.14
CA ALA A 290 -10.65 -3.71 7.70
C ALA A 290 -11.73 -2.66 7.38
N LEU A 291 -13.02 -3.02 7.49
CA LEU A 291 -14.11 -2.13 7.12
C LEU A 291 -14.66 -1.40 8.34
N ARG A 292 -15.12 -0.16 8.14
CA ARG A 292 -15.96 0.53 9.13
C ARG A 292 -17.43 0.16 8.99
N TYR A 293 -18.20 0.65 9.96
CA TYR A 293 -19.65 0.57 9.99
C TYR A 293 -20.31 1.50 8.95
N TYR A 294 -21.58 1.22 8.62
CA TYR A 294 -22.40 2.05 7.74
C TYR A 294 -22.75 3.40 8.37
N THR A 295 -22.71 4.48 7.60
CA THR A 295 -23.28 5.77 8.00
C THR A 295 -24.11 6.43 6.89
N SER A 296 -25.18 7.11 7.28
CA SER A 296 -25.94 8.01 6.40
C SER A 296 -25.68 9.49 6.72
N ARG A 297 -24.71 9.77 7.59
CA ARG A 297 -24.35 11.10 8.09
C ARG A 297 -22.88 11.36 7.77
N GLU A 298 -22.46 12.61 7.92
CA GLU A 298 -21.05 12.98 7.85
C GLU A 298 -20.21 12.10 8.78
N LEU A 299 -18.99 11.74 8.34
CA LEU A 299 -18.05 11.03 9.21
C LEU A 299 -17.60 11.96 10.34
N THR A 300 -17.31 11.37 11.48
CA THR A 300 -16.63 12.11 12.55
C THR A 300 -15.31 12.64 12.00
N PHE A 301 -15.01 13.91 12.25
CA PHE A 301 -13.72 14.47 11.85
C PHE A 301 -12.64 13.83 12.72
N ALA A 302 -11.80 13.00 12.11
CA ALA A 302 -10.81 12.19 12.80
C ALA A 302 -9.53 12.07 11.96
N ASP A 303 -8.47 11.54 12.57
CA ASP A 303 -7.21 11.29 11.88
C ASP A 303 -7.24 10.04 10.98
N GLU A 304 -6.14 9.81 10.26
CA GLU A 304 -5.98 8.67 9.35
C GLU A 304 -5.91 7.30 10.04
N ARG A 305 -5.73 7.26 11.36
CA ARG A 305 -5.62 6.02 12.17
C ARG A 305 -6.98 5.61 12.75
N SER A 306 -7.95 6.52 12.74
CA SER A 306 -9.31 6.27 13.19
C SER A 306 -10.06 5.29 12.31
N VAL A 307 -11.00 4.55 12.91
CA VAL A 307 -11.95 3.69 12.18
C VAL A 307 -12.77 4.46 11.15
N GLU A 308 -12.97 5.77 11.33
CA GLU A 308 -13.64 6.64 10.35
C GLU A 308 -12.92 6.68 9.01
N ASN A 309 -11.60 6.46 9.01
CA ASN A 309 -10.80 6.43 7.81
C ASN A 309 -10.86 5.08 7.07
N ASN A 310 -11.46 4.03 7.64
CA ASN A 310 -11.62 2.76 6.95
C ASN A 310 -12.71 2.86 5.86
N LEU A 311 -12.64 2.00 4.85
CA LEU A 311 -13.70 1.90 3.85
C LEU A 311 -14.96 1.29 4.47
N TYR A 312 -16.14 1.74 4.05
CA TYR A 312 -17.36 0.95 4.23
C TYR A 312 -17.49 -0.08 3.09
N LYS A 313 -18.22 -1.19 3.35
CA LYS A 313 -18.37 -2.31 2.40
C LYS A 313 -18.78 -1.88 1.00
N LYS A 314 -19.65 -0.86 0.89
CA LYS A 314 -20.16 -0.38 -0.40
C LYS A 314 -20.49 1.11 -0.34
N PHE A 315 -19.87 1.93 -1.17
CA PHE A 315 -20.13 3.37 -1.22
C PHE A 315 -20.24 3.85 -2.66
N GLU A 316 -20.93 4.97 -2.83
CA GLU A 316 -21.15 5.63 -4.11
C GLU A 316 -20.51 7.02 -4.11
N VAL A 317 -19.88 7.38 -5.22
CA VAL A 317 -19.26 8.69 -5.47
C VAL A 317 -20.14 9.46 -6.44
N CYS A 318 -20.39 10.72 -6.13
CA CYS A 318 -21.17 11.61 -6.97
C CYS A 318 -20.52 11.82 -8.35
N GLY A 319 -21.31 11.82 -9.43
CA GLY A 319 -20.83 11.94 -10.80
C GLY A 319 -20.21 13.30 -11.15
N SER A 320 -20.40 14.34 -10.33
CA SER A 320 -19.87 15.69 -10.55
C SER A 320 -19.13 16.25 -9.33
N ASP A 321 -18.13 17.11 -9.57
CA ASP A 321 -17.52 17.94 -8.52
C ASP A 321 -18.45 19.12 -8.17
N THR A 322 -18.51 19.49 -6.89
CA THR A 322 -18.99 20.79 -6.43
C THR A 322 -17.85 21.80 -6.51
N ASN A 323 -18.02 22.91 -7.24
CA ASN A 323 -17.04 24.01 -7.27
C ASN A 323 -17.18 24.90 -6.02
N LEU A 324 -16.05 25.31 -5.44
CA LEU A 324 -16.01 26.27 -4.34
C LEU A 324 -15.61 27.66 -4.85
N SER A 325 -16.42 28.66 -4.55
CA SER A 325 -16.13 30.07 -4.82
C SER A 325 -16.61 30.95 -3.64
N PRO A 326 -15.70 31.63 -2.91
CA PRO A 326 -14.24 31.59 -3.05
C PRO A 326 -13.65 30.21 -2.73
N THR A 327 -12.38 29.99 -3.08
CA THR A 327 -11.63 28.84 -2.57
C THR A 327 -11.51 28.93 -1.05
N LEU A 328 -11.46 27.77 -0.40
CA LEU A 328 -11.37 27.69 1.06
C LEU A 328 -10.21 26.81 1.47
N LYS A 329 -9.68 27.07 2.65
CA LYS A 329 -8.69 26.22 3.28
C LYS A 329 -9.29 24.91 3.79
N PHE A 330 -8.48 23.85 3.87
CA PHE A 330 -8.87 22.54 4.39
C PHE A 330 -9.55 22.64 5.78
N GLU A 331 -8.95 23.39 6.70
CA GLU A 331 -9.48 23.59 8.05
C GLU A 331 -10.82 24.34 8.02
N SER A 332 -10.95 25.37 7.18
CA SER A 332 -12.18 26.16 7.08
C SER A 332 -13.35 25.32 6.56
N ILE A 333 -13.13 24.47 5.55
CA ILE A 333 -14.15 23.54 5.04
C ILE A 333 -14.61 22.60 6.15
N ASN A 334 -13.65 21.95 6.83
CA ASN A 334 -13.96 20.98 7.86
C ASN A 334 -14.64 21.62 9.09
N THR A 335 -14.25 22.85 9.45
CA THR A 335 -14.90 23.64 10.51
C THR A 335 -16.34 24.00 10.14
N ASN A 336 -16.57 24.46 8.91
CA ASN A 336 -17.91 24.81 8.44
C ASN A 336 -18.84 23.60 8.42
N ILE A 337 -18.34 22.43 7.99
CA ILE A 337 -19.09 21.17 8.06
C ILE A 337 -19.41 20.83 9.51
N SER A 338 -18.42 20.83 10.41
CA SER A 338 -18.65 20.52 11.83
C SER A 338 -19.69 21.43 12.47
N ASN A 339 -19.65 22.73 12.20
CA ASN A 339 -20.61 23.71 12.72
C ASN A 339 -22.02 23.49 12.15
N ALA A 340 -22.13 23.17 10.85
CA ALA A 340 -23.41 22.86 10.22
C ALA A 340 -24.05 21.62 10.86
N ILE A 341 -23.29 20.52 10.97
CA ILE A 341 -23.77 19.26 11.58
C ILE A 341 -24.16 19.48 13.05
N ALA A 342 -23.34 20.20 13.84
CA ALA A 342 -23.64 20.52 15.24
C ALA A 342 -24.92 21.35 15.40
N SER A 343 -25.27 22.17 14.39
CA SER A 343 -26.48 22.98 14.35
C SER A 343 -27.68 22.25 13.71
N GLY A 344 -27.56 20.95 13.43
CA GLY A 344 -28.61 20.16 12.78
C GLY A 344 -28.82 20.49 11.29
N GLN A 345 -27.88 21.19 10.66
CA GLN A 345 -27.88 21.51 9.23
C GLN A 345 -27.11 20.46 8.43
N PRO A 346 -27.44 20.24 7.14
CA PRO A 346 -26.69 19.33 6.28
C PRO A 346 -25.28 19.86 5.96
N ASN A 347 -24.42 18.99 5.41
CA ASN A 347 -23.12 19.42 4.87
C ASN A 347 -23.33 20.48 3.77
N PRO A 348 -22.75 21.69 3.89
CA PRO A 348 -23.00 22.79 2.96
C PRO A 348 -22.32 22.63 1.58
N TYR A 349 -21.43 21.65 1.41
CA TYR A 349 -20.64 21.45 0.19
C TYR A 349 -21.00 20.19 -0.59
N CYS A 350 -21.87 19.35 -0.04
CA CYS A 350 -22.30 18.10 -0.64
C CYS A 350 -23.81 18.08 -0.93
N PRO A 351 -24.26 17.43 -2.01
CA PRO A 351 -25.67 17.18 -2.23
C PRO A 351 -26.32 16.45 -1.06
N GLU A 352 -27.63 16.58 -0.91
CA GLU A 352 -28.38 15.91 0.15
C GLU A 352 -28.11 14.38 0.15
N GLY A 353 -27.81 13.85 1.34
CA GLY A 353 -27.47 12.43 1.53
C GLY A 353 -26.03 12.06 1.14
N TYR A 354 -25.23 13.00 0.64
CA TYR A 354 -23.79 12.82 0.45
C TYR A 354 -23.00 13.56 1.54
N ARG A 355 -21.77 13.11 1.71
CA ARG A 355 -20.81 13.62 2.67
C ARG A 355 -19.43 13.74 2.02
N LEU A 356 -18.50 14.32 2.75
CA LEU A 356 -17.13 14.42 2.30
C LEU A 356 -16.43 13.04 2.45
N PRO A 357 -15.52 12.64 1.53
CA PRO A 357 -14.87 11.34 1.61
C PRO A 357 -13.84 11.29 2.74
N SER A 358 -13.58 10.10 3.27
CA SER A 358 -12.36 9.83 4.04
C SER A 358 -11.12 9.89 3.14
N GLN A 359 -9.92 9.85 3.74
CA GLN A 359 -8.68 9.74 2.98
C GLN A 359 -8.64 8.47 2.12
N THR A 360 -9.04 7.31 2.65
CA THR A 360 -9.05 6.06 1.88
C THR A 360 -10.08 6.08 0.74
N GLU A 361 -11.26 6.66 0.95
CA GLU A 361 -12.28 6.81 -0.11
C GLU A 361 -11.77 7.70 -1.24
N LEU A 362 -11.09 8.81 -0.91
CA LEU A 362 -10.49 9.69 -1.91
C LEU A 362 -9.34 9.02 -2.68
N ALA A 363 -8.54 8.17 -2.02
CA ALA A 363 -7.52 7.38 -2.72
C ALA A 363 -8.14 6.33 -3.65
N VAL A 364 -9.20 5.64 -3.24
CA VAL A 364 -9.95 4.74 -4.14
C VAL A 364 -10.44 5.52 -5.36
N MET A 365 -10.99 6.71 -5.16
CA MET A 365 -11.41 7.58 -6.26
C MET A 365 -10.24 7.94 -7.19
N ARG A 366 -9.07 8.24 -6.64
CA ARG A 366 -7.86 8.56 -7.40
C ARG A 366 -7.39 7.42 -8.31
N TYR A 367 -7.40 6.19 -7.83
CA TYR A 367 -6.81 5.04 -8.53
C TYR A 367 -7.79 4.27 -9.40
N TYR A 368 -9.10 4.29 -9.08
CA TYR A 368 -10.08 3.45 -9.78
C TYR A 368 -10.98 4.21 -10.77
N MET A 369 -11.10 5.54 -10.68
CA MET A 369 -12.00 6.31 -11.56
C MET A 369 -11.37 6.72 -12.90
N GLY A 370 -10.10 6.39 -13.14
CA GLY A 370 -9.40 6.76 -14.37
C GLY A 370 -9.42 8.28 -14.62
N ASP A 371 -10.01 8.71 -15.73
CA ASP A 371 -10.16 10.12 -16.08
C ASP A 371 -11.31 10.83 -15.36
N ASP A 372 -12.26 10.08 -14.78
CA ASP A 372 -13.40 10.63 -14.02
C ASP A 372 -13.04 10.95 -12.56
N LYS A 373 -11.80 10.69 -12.13
CA LYS A 373 -11.30 11.04 -10.80
C LYS A 373 -11.58 12.52 -10.47
N PRO A 374 -11.69 12.88 -9.18
CA PRO A 374 -11.96 14.27 -8.81
C PRO A 374 -10.98 15.23 -9.46
N GLN A 375 -11.48 16.40 -9.82
CA GLN A 375 -10.67 17.39 -10.52
C GLN A 375 -10.27 18.50 -9.55
N GLY A 376 -9.21 19.23 -9.87
CA GLY A 376 -8.70 20.30 -9.01
C GLY A 376 -8.17 19.78 -7.69
N THR A 377 -8.19 20.63 -6.66
CA THR A 377 -7.80 20.25 -5.31
C THR A 377 -9.06 19.89 -4.52
N SER A 378 -9.15 18.63 -4.08
CA SER A 378 -10.29 18.05 -3.36
C SER A 378 -9.90 17.64 -1.93
N PRO A 379 -10.71 17.99 -0.90
CA PRO A 379 -10.39 17.72 0.49
C PRO A 379 -10.95 16.37 0.95
N THR A 380 -10.53 15.94 2.15
CA THR A 380 -11.07 14.80 2.88
C THR A 380 -11.63 15.22 4.24
N ARG A 381 -12.41 14.32 4.86
CA ARG A 381 -12.90 14.43 6.24
C ARG A 381 -11.90 13.81 7.23
N THR A 382 -10.63 13.76 6.84
CA THR A 382 -9.55 13.11 7.58
C THR A 382 -8.40 14.10 7.77
N PHE A 383 -8.08 14.43 9.02
CA PHE A 383 -6.92 15.27 9.33
C PHE A 383 -5.67 14.40 9.53
N PHE A 384 -4.49 15.02 9.52
CA PHE A 384 -3.23 14.32 9.70
C PHE A 384 -2.86 14.24 11.18
N SER A 385 -2.63 13.04 11.71
CA SER A 385 -2.38 12.83 13.14
C SER A 385 -1.12 13.52 13.67
N PHE A 386 -0.08 13.66 12.86
CA PHE A 386 1.13 14.44 13.19
C PHE A 386 1.03 15.92 12.80
N GLY A 387 -0.10 16.34 12.22
CA GLY A 387 -0.38 17.71 11.80
C GLY A 387 -1.01 18.57 12.91
N PRO A 388 -1.21 19.88 12.70
CA PRO A 388 -1.68 20.80 13.75
C PRO A 388 -3.05 20.51 14.37
N LEU A 389 -3.84 19.61 13.74
CA LEU A 389 -5.15 19.18 14.23
C LEU A 389 -5.09 17.85 14.99
N GLY A 390 -3.95 17.16 14.99
CA GLY A 390 -3.82 15.81 15.53
C GLY A 390 -3.14 15.74 16.89
N ASP A 391 -3.42 14.64 17.60
CA ASP A 391 -2.94 14.40 18.96
C ASP A 391 -1.44 14.06 19.01
N HIS A 392 -0.84 13.70 17.87
CA HIS A 392 0.60 13.43 17.75
C HIS A 392 1.38 14.63 17.17
N TYR A 393 0.76 15.82 17.13
CA TYR A 393 1.43 17.03 16.68
C TYR A 393 2.62 17.39 17.57
N ASP A 394 3.76 17.65 16.94
CA ASP A 394 4.94 18.21 17.58
C ASP A 394 5.45 19.40 16.78
N SER A 395 5.38 20.59 17.37
CA SER A 395 5.86 21.84 16.79
C SER A 395 7.35 21.84 16.42
N GLN A 396 8.16 20.94 17.01
CA GLN A 396 9.56 20.76 16.66
C GLN A 396 9.74 20.08 15.28
N LYS A 397 8.75 19.31 14.83
CA LYS A 397 8.70 18.70 13.49
C LYS A 397 8.19 19.72 12.49
N GLN A 398 9.01 20.73 12.17
CA GLN A 398 8.58 21.91 11.40
C GLN A 398 7.88 21.59 10.07
N GLU A 399 8.26 20.50 9.41
CA GLU A 399 7.64 19.98 8.18
C GLU A 399 6.15 19.65 8.33
N THR A 400 5.68 19.41 9.55
CA THR A 400 4.28 19.07 9.85
C THR A 400 3.40 20.30 10.12
N ASN A 401 3.99 21.47 10.39
CA ASN A 401 3.24 22.67 10.82
C ASN A 401 2.24 23.21 9.78
N LYS A 402 2.36 22.78 8.51
CA LYS A 402 1.47 23.16 7.41
C LYS A 402 0.66 21.98 6.87
N LYS A 403 0.78 20.80 7.49
CA LYS A 403 0.15 19.55 7.05
C LYS A 403 -1.10 19.30 7.89
N TYR A 404 -2.24 19.86 7.49
CA TYR A 404 -3.46 19.81 8.30
C TYR A 404 -4.28 18.55 8.04
N GLY A 405 -4.46 18.18 6.79
CA GLY A 405 -5.18 16.97 6.45
C GLY A 405 -5.06 16.61 4.99
N PHE A 406 -5.70 15.48 4.65
CA PHE A 406 -5.48 14.83 3.38
C PHE A 406 -6.31 15.46 2.29
N ILE A 407 -5.67 15.63 1.14
CA ILE A 407 -6.27 16.16 -0.07
C ILE A 407 -5.76 15.36 -1.27
N MET A 408 -6.49 15.46 -2.37
CA MET A 408 -5.93 15.19 -3.68
C MET A 408 -5.67 16.53 -4.35
N ASN A 409 -4.43 16.81 -4.73
CA ASN A 409 -4.06 18.08 -5.35
C ASN A 409 -4.40 18.12 -6.84
N HIS A 410 -4.23 19.28 -7.48
CA HIS A 410 -4.47 19.48 -8.91
C HIS A 410 -3.61 18.62 -9.86
N ARG A 411 -2.54 17.98 -9.37
CA ARG A 411 -1.72 17.01 -10.11
C ARG A 411 -2.14 15.56 -9.86
N TYR A 412 -3.24 15.36 -9.14
CA TYR A 412 -3.78 14.08 -8.74
C TYR A 412 -2.86 13.31 -7.78
N ASN A 413 -2.03 13.97 -6.97
CA ASN A 413 -1.33 13.28 -5.89
C ASN A 413 -2.19 13.30 -4.64
N MET A 414 -2.26 12.18 -3.94
CA MET A 414 -2.64 12.16 -2.54
C MET A 414 -1.53 12.86 -1.75
N THR A 415 -1.88 13.81 -0.89
CA THR A 415 -0.90 14.58 -0.10
C THR A 415 -1.55 15.13 1.17
N VAL A 416 -0.73 15.55 2.14
CA VAL A 416 -1.17 16.33 3.30
C VAL A 416 -0.77 17.79 3.11
N ASN A 417 -1.74 18.70 3.16
CA ASN A 417 -1.45 20.13 3.01
C ASN A 417 -2.55 21.00 3.64
N HIS A 418 -2.34 22.31 3.62
CA HIS A 418 -3.30 23.35 3.95
C HIS A 418 -3.48 24.32 2.75
N GLU A 419 -3.48 23.77 1.53
CA GLU A 419 -3.67 24.54 0.31
C GLU A 419 -5.14 24.91 0.08
N ASP A 420 -5.36 25.74 -0.93
CA ASP A 420 -6.69 26.20 -1.31
C ASP A 420 -7.45 25.08 -2.03
N ILE A 421 -8.62 24.78 -1.49
CA ILE A 421 -9.56 23.82 -2.04
C ILE A 421 -10.50 24.56 -2.99
N ASN A 422 -10.62 24.06 -4.21
CA ASN A 422 -11.50 24.63 -5.23
C ASN A 422 -12.63 23.69 -5.65
N LYS A 423 -12.56 22.40 -5.29
CA LYS A 423 -13.55 21.39 -5.65
C LYS A 423 -13.81 20.42 -4.52
N VAL A 424 -15.01 19.85 -4.47
CA VAL A 424 -15.39 18.77 -3.55
C VAL A 424 -16.05 17.67 -4.35
N ARG A 425 -15.58 16.42 -4.20
CA ARG A 425 -16.23 15.25 -4.75
C ARG A 425 -16.78 14.40 -3.60
N CYS A 426 -18.11 14.37 -3.49
CA CYS A 426 -18.79 13.79 -2.35
C CYS A 426 -19.12 12.31 -2.55
N VAL A 427 -19.29 11.60 -1.43
CA VAL A 427 -19.58 10.17 -1.38
C VAL A 427 -20.73 9.87 -0.43
N ARG A 428 -21.33 8.69 -0.54
CA ARG A 428 -22.32 8.18 0.41
C ARG A 428 -22.24 6.67 0.54
N ASP A 429 -22.54 6.15 1.73
CA ASP A 429 -22.61 4.70 1.92
C ASP A 429 -23.89 4.14 1.33
N ILE A 430 -23.80 2.96 0.71
CA ILE A 430 -24.94 2.22 0.17
C ILE A 430 -25.20 1.01 1.06
N ARG A 431 -26.35 0.99 1.75
CA ARG A 431 -26.71 -0.14 2.61
C ARG A 431 -26.59 -1.45 1.85
N VAL A 432 -25.84 -2.37 2.44
CA VAL A 432 -25.80 -3.78 2.08
C VAL A 432 -26.71 -4.52 3.04
N ASN A 433 -27.66 -5.27 2.48
CA ASN A 433 -28.59 -6.11 3.25
C ASN A 433 -27.96 -7.45 3.61
#